data_AF-A0A1I5IRK7-F1
#
_entry.id   AF-A0A1I5IRK7-F1
#
_cell.length_a   1.000
_cell.length_b   1.000
_cell.length_c   1.000
_cell.angle_alpha   90.00
_cell.angle_beta   90.00
_cell.angle_gamma   90.00
#
_symmetry.space_group_name_H-M   'P 1'
#
loop_
_entity.id
_entity.type
_entity.pdbx_description
1 polymer ?
#
loop_
_entity_poly.entity_id
_entity_poly.type
_entity_poly.pdbx_seq_one_letter_code
_entity_poly.pdbx_strand_id
1 'polypeptide(L)'
;MLGFCFDERQQRLTFTQRRPARQTTEEYVPYSDIHYIKPYKTTASANICHFVVGFAGGNGKAIALRVGVDLTDQDMAFHAAWLSQSIGERMQEVLDLDL
;
A
#
# COMPACT_ATOMS: atom_id res chain seq x y z
N MET A 1 -1.83 3.44 14.32
CA MET A 1 -2.04 3.13 12.89
C MET A 1 -3.49 2.75 12.70
N LEU A 2 -4.07 3.09 11.56
CA LEU A 2 -5.47 2.87 11.21
C LEU A 2 -5.45 1.93 9.99
N GLY A 3 -6.26 0.88 10.03
CA GLY A 3 -6.11 -0.31 9.19
C GLY A 3 -6.15 0.00 7.69
N PHE A 4 -5.58 -0.92 6.92
CA PHE A 4 -5.72 -0.97 5.46
C PHE A 4 -6.15 -2.39 5.07
N CYS A 5 -6.83 -2.51 3.94
CA CYS A 5 -7.27 -3.78 3.39
C CYS A 5 -7.29 -3.70 1.87
N PHE A 6 -6.66 -4.67 1.22
CA PHE A 6 -6.82 -4.91 -0.20
C PHE A 6 -7.93 -5.95 -0.36
N ASP A 7 -9.05 -5.58 -0.99
CA ASP A 7 -10.19 -6.46 -1.23
C ASP A 7 -10.22 -6.87 -2.70
N GLU A 8 -9.90 -8.13 -2.98
CA GLU A 8 -9.94 -8.69 -4.34
C GLU A 8 -11.36 -8.84 -4.88
N ARG A 9 -12.36 -9.14 -4.04
CA ARG A 9 -13.74 -9.30 -4.51
C ARG A 9 -14.33 -7.98 -4.99
N GLN A 10 -13.97 -6.90 -4.31
CA GLN A 10 -14.44 -5.54 -4.59
C GLN A 10 -13.45 -4.75 -5.44
N GLN A 11 -12.27 -5.32 -5.71
CA GLN A 11 -11.17 -4.69 -6.46
C GLN A 11 -10.86 -3.28 -5.92
N ARG A 12 -10.68 -3.14 -4.61
CA ARG A 12 -10.37 -1.85 -3.97
C ARG A 12 -9.43 -1.96 -2.78
N LEU A 13 -8.64 -0.91 -2.60
CA LEU A 13 -7.93 -0.64 -1.35
C LEU A 13 -8.83 0.21 -0.45
N THR A 14 -9.05 -0.27 0.77
CA THR A 14 -9.65 0.51 1.85
C THR A 14 -8.55 0.89 2.83
N PHE A 15 -8.51 2.15 3.26
CA PHE A 15 -7.60 2.56 4.34
C PHE A 15 -8.24 3.62 5.20
N THR A 16 -7.82 3.68 6.44
CA THR A 16 -8.36 4.66 7.37
C THR A 16 -7.38 5.80 7.61
N GLN A 17 -7.83 7.03 7.40
CA GLN A 17 -7.01 8.23 7.48
C GLN A 17 -7.31 9.03 8.74
N ARG A 18 -6.28 9.34 9.52
CA ARG A 18 -6.37 10.32 10.62
C ARG A 18 -5.84 11.66 10.17
N ARG A 19 -6.67 12.69 10.27
CA ARG A 19 -6.27 14.08 10.04
C ARG A 19 -6.24 14.80 11.40
N PRO A 20 -5.19 15.58 11.72
CA PRO A 20 -5.15 16.36 12.95
C PRO A 20 -6.40 17.22 13.09
N ALA A 21 -6.99 17.24 14.28
CA ALA A 21 -8.22 17.98 14.62
C ALA A 21 -9.47 17.64 13.76
N ARG A 22 -9.50 16.49 13.08
CA ARG A 22 -10.67 16.00 12.34
C ARG A 22 -11.02 14.57 12.74
N GLN A 23 -12.27 14.19 12.48
CA GLN A 23 -12.72 12.80 12.62
C GLN A 23 -11.93 11.90 11.67
N THR A 24 -11.62 10.71 12.14
CA THR A 24 -11.05 9.64 11.32
C THR A 24 -12.02 9.28 10.20
N THR A 25 -11.53 9.22 8.95
CA THR A 25 -12.32 8.84 7.78
C THR A 25 -11.81 7.52 7.21
N GLU A 26 -12.74 6.68 6.73
CA GLU A 26 -12.40 5.53 5.89
C GLU A 26 -12.42 5.99 4.42
N GLU A 27 -11.36 5.67 3.69
CA GLU A 27 -11.13 6.04 2.30
C GLU A 27 -11.09 4.78 1.44
N TYR A 28 -11.55 4.90 0.20
CA TYR A 28 -11.60 3.79 -0.76
C TYR A 28 -10.93 4.19 -2.07
N VAL A 29 -10.11 3.30 -2.60
CA VAL A 29 -9.40 3.48 -3.87
C VAL A 29 -9.66 2.26 -4.75
N PRO A 30 -10.41 2.40 -5.85
CA PRO A 30 -10.55 1.33 -6.83
C PRO A 30 -9.19 0.89 -7.37
N TYR A 31 -9.01 -0.40 -7.64
CA TYR A 31 -7.78 -0.89 -8.24
C TYR A 31 -7.51 -0.26 -9.59
N SER A 32 -8.53 0.16 -10.36
CA SER A 32 -8.36 0.90 -11.61
C SER A 32 -7.58 2.20 -11.44
N ASP A 33 -7.70 2.83 -10.27
CA ASP A 33 -7.12 4.14 -9.99
C ASP A 33 -5.72 4.01 -9.37
N ILE A 34 -5.31 2.79 -9.03
CA ILE A 34 -3.96 2.46 -8.58
C ILE A 34 -3.06 2.44 -9.82
N HIS A 35 -2.06 3.32 -9.81
CA HIS A 35 -1.02 3.40 -10.83
C HIS A 35 0.11 2.41 -10.52
N TYR A 36 0.49 2.27 -9.25
CA TYR A 36 1.49 1.32 -8.82
C TYR A 36 1.31 0.93 -7.35
N ILE A 37 1.81 -0.26 -7.00
CA ILE A 37 2.11 -0.65 -5.63
C ILE A 37 3.58 -1.06 -5.60
N LYS A 38 4.34 -0.48 -4.68
CA LYS A 38 5.76 -0.78 -4.53
C LYS A 38 6.07 -1.25 -3.10
N PRO A 39 6.61 -2.47 -2.93
CA PRO A 39 7.11 -2.94 -1.65
C PRO A 39 8.46 -2.28 -1.33
N TYR A 40 8.64 -1.92 -0.06
CA TYR A 40 9.86 -1.34 0.45
C TYR A 40 10.32 -2.11 1.68
N LYS A 41 11.61 -2.45 1.69
CA LYS A 41 12.31 -3.03 2.83
C LYS A 41 13.25 -1.99 3.43
N THR A 42 13.26 -1.87 4.76
CA THR A 42 14.21 -1.02 5.52
C THR A 42 15.08 -1.87 6.45
N THR A 43 16.35 -1.47 6.65
CA THR A 43 17.47 -2.17 7.31
C THR A 43 17.19 -3.24 8.37
N ALA A 44 18.16 -4.16 8.43
CA ALA A 44 18.34 -5.30 9.34
C ALA A 44 18.15 -5.06 10.86
N SER A 45 18.06 -3.83 11.34
CA SER A 45 17.87 -3.53 12.77
C SER A 45 16.40 -3.57 13.21
N ALA A 46 15.44 -3.43 12.28
CA ALA A 46 14.03 -3.41 12.61
C ALA A 46 13.14 -4.36 11.77
N ASN A 47 13.61 -4.85 10.62
CA ASN A 47 12.83 -5.71 9.70
C ASN A 47 11.44 -5.12 9.39
N ILE A 48 11.36 -3.80 9.27
CA ILE A 48 10.11 -3.11 8.98
C ILE A 48 9.98 -3.03 7.47
N CYS A 49 9.00 -3.75 6.95
CA CYS A 49 8.55 -3.63 5.57
C CYS A 49 7.31 -2.73 5.49
N HIS A 50 7.06 -2.18 4.30
CA HIS A 50 5.83 -1.47 3.99
C HIS A 50 5.53 -1.47 2.49
N PHE A 51 4.31 -1.08 2.12
CA PHE A 51 3.97 -0.78 0.73
C PHE A 51 3.77 0.72 0.54
N VAL A 52 4.13 1.21 -0.64
CA VAL A 52 3.68 2.51 -1.15
C VAL A 52 2.70 2.27 -2.28
N VAL A 53 1.50 2.82 -2.14
CA VAL A 53 0.45 2.76 -3.15
C VAL A 53 0.32 4.12 -3.81
N GLY A 54 0.59 4.18 -5.11
CA GLY A 54 0.39 5.36 -5.94
C GLY A 54 -0.97 5.31 -6.64
N PHE A 55 -1.82 6.32 -6.45
CA PHE A 55 -3.16 6.37 -7.07
C PHE A 55 -3.60 7.80 -7.39
N ALA A 56 -4.62 7.95 -8.23
CA ALA A 56 -5.24 9.25 -8.51
C ALA A 56 -6.12 9.71 -7.33
N GLY A 57 -5.82 10.87 -6.75
CA GLY A 57 -6.72 11.52 -5.79
C GLY A 57 -7.98 12.07 -6.45
N GLY A 58 -8.98 12.44 -5.66
CA GLY A 58 -10.26 12.97 -6.16
C GLY A 58 -10.18 14.25 -7.01
N ASN A 59 -9.02 14.91 -7.07
CA ASN A 59 -8.73 16.06 -7.94
C ASN A 59 -7.81 15.69 -9.13
N GLY A 60 -7.61 14.41 -9.40
CA GLY A 60 -6.71 13.89 -10.44
C GLY A 60 -5.22 13.97 -10.11
N LYS A 61 -4.82 14.55 -8.97
CA LYS A 61 -3.41 14.58 -8.56
C LYS A 61 -2.99 13.22 -8.01
N ALA A 62 -1.80 12.76 -8.39
CA ALA A 62 -1.23 11.53 -7.84
C ALA A 62 -0.98 11.67 -6.32
N ILE A 63 -1.40 10.65 -5.58
CA ILE A 63 -1.16 10.48 -4.15
C ILE A 63 -0.31 9.23 -3.98
N ALA A 64 0.74 9.32 -3.16
CA ALA A 64 1.52 8.17 -2.72
C ALA A 64 1.24 7.92 -1.22
N LEU A 65 0.66 6.77 -0.91
CA LEU A 65 0.27 6.39 0.44
C LEU A 65 1.15 5.24 0.93
N ARG A 66 1.78 5.42 2.08
CA ARG A 66 2.47 4.35 2.81
C ARG A 66 1.47 3.55 3.64
N VAL A 67 1.41 2.23 3.44
CA VAL A 67 0.57 1.29 4.20
C VAL A 67 1.38 0.11 4.72
N GLY A 68 0.88 -0.59 5.73
CA GLY A 68 1.58 -1.75 6.30
C GLY A 68 2.92 -1.38 6.93
N VAL A 69 3.02 -0.22 7.58
CA VAL A 69 4.18 0.10 8.43
C VAL A 69 4.21 -0.97 9.52
N ASP A 70 5.28 -1.74 9.60
CA ASP A 70 5.49 -2.88 10.53
C ASP A 70 5.13 -4.27 9.95
N LEU A 71 5.09 -4.44 8.63
CA LEU A 71 5.05 -5.77 8.02
C LEU A 71 6.40 -6.49 8.20
N THR A 72 6.35 -7.80 8.39
CA THR A 72 7.55 -8.65 8.28
C THR A 72 7.91 -8.88 6.80
N ASP A 73 9.15 -9.29 6.52
CA ASP A 73 9.56 -9.71 5.18
C ASP A 73 8.67 -10.82 4.61
N GLN A 74 8.29 -11.79 5.45
CA GLN A 74 7.44 -12.91 5.04
C GLN A 74 6.03 -12.44 4.68
N ASP A 75 5.44 -11.56 5.50
CA ASP A 75 4.11 -11.01 5.23
C ASP A 75 4.13 -10.17 3.95
N MET A 76 5.15 -9.32 3.78
CA MET A 76 5.30 -8.52 2.56
C MET A 76 5.43 -9.40 1.32
N ALA A 77 6.26 -10.45 1.36
CA ALA A 77 6.44 -11.36 0.23
C ALA A 77 5.14 -12.10 -0.11
N PHE A 78 4.41 -12.59 0.90
CA PHE A 78 3.11 -13.23 0.72
C PHE A 78 2.10 -12.26 0.06
N HIS A 79 1.98 -11.05 0.60
CA HIS A 79 1.05 -10.05 0.06
C HIS A 79 1.46 -9.55 -1.33
N ALA A 80 2.75 -9.39 -1.60
CA ALA A 80 3.25 -8.98 -2.93
C ALA A 80 2.93 -10.04 -4.00
N ALA A 81 3.12 -11.32 -3.69
CA ALA A 81 2.81 -12.42 -4.60
C ALA A 81 1.31 -12.57 -4.87
N TRP A 82 0.46 -12.24 -3.90
CA TRP A 82 -0.99 -12.19 -4.10
C TRP A 82 -1.42 -10.93 -4.88
N LEU A 83 -0.87 -9.76 -4.55
CA LEU A 83 -1.19 -8.50 -5.24
C LEU A 83 -0.77 -8.52 -6.70
N SER A 84 0.36 -9.13 -7.05
CA SER A 84 0.80 -9.25 -8.44
C SER A 84 -0.22 -10.01 -9.31
N GLN A 85 -0.99 -10.95 -8.74
CA GLN A 85 -2.06 -11.65 -9.45
C GLN A 85 -3.29 -10.75 -9.68
N SER A 86 -3.54 -9.81 -8.78
CA SER A 86 -4.71 -8.91 -8.83
C SER A 86 -4.48 -7.65 -9.66
N ILE A 87 -3.31 -7.01 -9.51
CA ILE A 87 -3.02 -5.71 -10.15
C ILE A 87 -1.96 -5.80 -11.26
N GLY A 88 -1.40 -6.99 -11.50
CA GLY A 88 -0.49 -7.28 -12.60
C GLY A 88 0.81 -6.48 -12.52
N GLU A 89 1.23 -5.94 -13.67
CA GLU A 89 2.48 -5.16 -13.84
C GLU A 89 2.54 -3.88 -12.99
N ARG A 90 1.41 -3.45 -12.42
CA ARG A 90 1.37 -2.31 -11.49
C ARG A 90 1.95 -2.67 -10.13
N MET A 91 2.06 -3.96 -9.81
CA MET A 91 2.84 -4.45 -8.67
C MET A 91 4.32 -4.42 -9.06
N GLN A 92 5.07 -3.50 -8.47
CA GLN A 92 6.48 -3.33 -8.77
C GLN A 92 7.37 -4.27 -7.95
N GLU A 93 8.61 -4.45 -8.41
CA GLU A 93 9.63 -5.18 -7.68
C GLU A 93 9.92 -4.54 -6.32
N VAL A 94 10.30 -5.39 -5.36
CA VAL A 94 10.71 -4.95 -4.02
C VAL A 94 11.94 -4.06 -4.15
N LEU A 95 11.87 -2.87 -3.54
CA LEU A 95 13.03 -2.01 -3.39
C LEU A 95 13.62 -2.18 -2.00
N ASP A 96 14.85 -2.66 -1.96
CA ASP A 96 15.70 -2.57 -0.78
C ASP A 96 16.25 -1.14 -0.69
N LEU A 97 15.99 -0.45 0.42
CA LEU A 97 16.43 0.94 0.61
C LEU A 97 17.90 1.05 1.06
N ASP A 98 18.58 -0.08 1.28
CA ASP A 98 19.93 -0.14 1.83
C ASP A 98 21.00 -0.63 0.84
N LEU A 99 20.61 -0.81 -0.44
CA LEU A 99 21.51 -1.16 -1.55
C LEU A 99 21.94 0.06 -2.36
#